data_AF-A0A7H8W8X0-F1
#
_entry.id   AF-A0A7H8W8X0-F1
#
_cell.length_a   1.000
_cell.length_b   1.000
_cell.length_c   1.000
_cell.angle_alpha   90.00
_cell.angle_beta   90.00
_cell.angle_gamma   90.00
#
_symmetry.space_group_name_H-M   'P 1'
#
loop_
_entity.id
_entity.type
_entity.pdbx_description
1 polymer ?
#
loop_
_entity_poly.entity_id
_entity_poly.type
_entity_poly.pdbx_seq_one_letter_code
_entity_poly.pdbx_strand_id
1 'polypeptide(L)'
;MSTTTKPSHIGRKISRIRELKDMKQEALAQALGMSQQSVSTMENSETIDEDKLKEVAKVLGMTVEAIKNFSEEAVINYFNNIYDNAAFNKHYNDCTFNPLDKVVELYERLVQAEKDKNEYLEKLLNKK
;
A
#
# COMPACT_ATOMS: atom_id res chain seq x y z
N MET A 1 21.99 -14.30 0.70
CA MET A 1 21.46 -13.18 -0.11
C MET A 1 21.75 -11.90 0.66
N SER A 2 22.83 -11.20 0.33
CA SER A 2 23.20 -9.94 1.00
C SER A 2 22.35 -8.82 0.38
N THR A 3 21.36 -8.32 1.09
CA THR A 3 20.62 -7.11 0.68
C THR A 3 21.47 -5.90 1.03
N THR A 4 22.51 -5.67 0.22
CA THR A 4 23.21 -4.38 0.20
C THR A 4 22.18 -3.33 -0.15
N THR A 5 21.76 -2.54 0.84
CA THR A 5 20.94 -1.35 0.67
C THR A 5 21.68 -0.42 -0.28
N LYS A 6 21.34 -0.48 -1.57
CA LYS A 6 21.86 0.44 -2.58
C LYS A 6 21.61 1.86 -2.07
N PRO A 7 22.59 2.77 -2.15
CA PRO A 7 22.38 4.17 -1.82
C PRO A 7 21.13 4.66 -2.55
N SER A 8 20.20 5.26 -1.80
CA SER A 8 18.94 5.75 -2.34
C SER A 8 19.24 6.94 -3.26
N HIS A 9 19.27 6.69 -4.57
CA HIS A 9 19.56 7.71 -5.57
C HIS A 9 18.27 8.47 -5.92
N ILE A 10 18.10 9.68 -5.38
CA ILE A 10 16.86 10.46 -5.51
C ILE A 10 16.59 10.81 -6.98
N GLY A 11 17.61 11.22 -7.75
CA GLY A 11 17.44 11.56 -9.17
C GLY A 11 16.84 10.43 -10.02
N ARG A 12 17.29 9.18 -9.81
CA ARG A 12 16.74 8.00 -10.50
C ARG A 12 15.29 7.73 -10.13
N LYS A 13 14.90 7.98 -8.87
CA LYS A 13 13.50 7.88 -8.43
C LYS A 13 12.64 8.91 -9.16
N ILE A 14 13.11 10.15 -9.27
CA ILE A 14 12.42 11.20 -10.03
C ILE A 14 12.25 10.80 -11.50
N SER A 15 13.32 10.30 -12.14
CA SER A 15 13.25 9.83 -13.53
C SER A 15 12.18 8.74 -13.71
N ARG A 16 12.17 7.74 -12.82
CA ARG A 16 11.20 6.65 -12.89
C ARG A 16 9.76 7.13 -12.67
N ILE A 17 9.55 8.00 -11.69
CA ILE A 17 8.24 8.61 -11.44
C ILE A 17 7.77 9.43 -12.65
N ARG A 18 8.68 10.18 -13.27
CA ARG A 18 8.39 10.96 -14.48
C ARG A 18 7.96 10.06 -15.63
N GLU A 19 8.68 8.95 -15.87
CA GLU A 19 8.33 7.96 -16.89
C GLU A 19 6.98 7.30 -16.61
N LEU A 20 6.69 6.95 -15.35
CA LEU A 20 5.39 6.39 -14.95
C LEU A 20 4.22 7.38 -15.16
N LYS A 21 4.50 8.68 -15.21
CA LYS A 21 3.54 9.73 -15.53
C LYS A 21 3.50 10.08 -17.02
N ASP A 22 4.18 9.31 -17.87
CA ASP A 22 4.31 9.54 -19.32
C ASP A 22 4.79 10.97 -19.65
N MET A 23 5.69 11.51 -18.82
CA MET A 23 6.20 12.88 -18.93
C MET A 23 7.60 12.88 -19.56
N LYS A 24 7.81 13.70 -20.61
CA LYS A 24 9.14 13.89 -21.22
C LYS A 24 10.03 14.76 -20.33
N GLN A 25 11.36 14.58 -20.42
CA GLN A 25 12.32 15.44 -19.69
C GLN A 25 12.13 16.92 -20.02
N GLU A 26 11.86 17.26 -21.28
CA GLU A 26 11.58 18.63 -21.72
C GLU A 26 10.33 19.22 -21.03
N ALA A 27 9.28 18.42 -20.83
CA ALA A 27 8.06 18.86 -20.17
C ALA A 27 8.30 19.14 -18.68
N LEU A 28 9.06 18.28 -18.01
CA LEU A 28 9.47 18.51 -16.63
C LEU A 28 10.35 19.76 -16.50
N ALA A 29 11.27 19.96 -17.45
CA ALA A 29 12.14 21.12 -17.50
C ALA A 29 11.36 22.43 -17.67
N GLN A 30 10.39 22.45 -18.60
CA GLN A 30 9.48 23.58 -18.80
C GLN A 30 8.67 23.90 -17.54
N ALA A 31 8.13 22.87 -16.87
CA ALA A 31 7.35 23.06 -15.65
C ALA A 31 8.18 23.57 -14.46
N LEU A 32 9.47 23.25 -14.42
CA LEU A 32 10.42 23.72 -13.42
C LEU A 32 11.16 25.01 -13.82
N GLY A 33 10.87 25.57 -15.00
CA GLY A 33 11.56 26.77 -15.50
C GLY A 33 13.06 26.59 -15.73
N MET A 34 13.50 25.37 -16.03
CA MET A 34 14.92 25.02 -16.25
C MET A 34 15.14 24.40 -17.63
N SER A 35 16.40 24.19 -18.00
CA SER A 35 16.73 23.52 -19.26
C SER A 35 16.58 22.00 -19.14
N GLN A 36 16.36 21.31 -20.27
CA GLN A 36 16.33 19.85 -20.33
C GLN A 36 17.63 19.24 -19.80
N GLN A 37 18.78 19.87 -20.09
CA GLN A 37 20.09 19.43 -19.61
C GLN A 37 20.15 19.49 -18.07
N SER A 38 19.61 20.55 -17.45
CA SER A 38 19.55 20.67 -15.99
C SER A 38 18.70 19.57 -15.36
N VAL A 39 17.57 19.20 -15.97
CA VAL A 39 16.76 18.06 -15.52
C VAL A 39 17.52 16.74 -15.67
N SER A 40 18.20 16.53 -16.80
CA SER A 40 19.02 15.33 -17.00
C SER A 40 20.15 15.21 -15.96
N THR A 41 20.82 16.31 -15.63
CA THR A 41 21.83 16.35 -14.55
C THR A 41 21.19 16.06 -13.19
N MET A 42 20.02 16.63 -12.92
CA MET A 42 19.28 16.38 -11.68
C MET A 42 18.89 14.90 -11.53
N GLU A 43 18.39 14.27 -12.58
CA GLU A 43 18.01 12.85 -12.59
C GLU A 43 19.22 11.92 -12.40
N ASN A 44 20.41 12.34 -12.83
CA ASN A 44 21.66 11.62 -12.61
C ASN A 44 22.33 11.96 -11.26
N SER A 45 21.76 12.86 -10.46
CA SER A 45 22.29 13.20 -9.14
C SER A 45 21.74 12.29 -8.05
N GLU A 46 22.64 11.77 -7.21
CA GLU A 46 22.27 10.91 -6.09
C GLU A 46 21.46 11.66 -5.03
N THR A 47 21.82 12.92 -4.80
CA THR A 47 21.17 13.82 -3.83
C THR A 47 20.65 15.07 -4.56
N ILE A 48 19.58 15.64 -4.03
CA ILE A 48 18.98 16.89 -4.53
C ILE A 48 18.67 17.74 -3.31
N ASP A 49 18.88 19.05 -3.45
CA ASP A 49 18.53 20.03 -2.43
C ASP A 49 17.03 19.95 -2.10
N GLU A 50 16.70 20.10 -0.82
CA GLU A 50 15.35 19.87 -0.29
C GLU A 50 14.34 20.84 -0.94
N ASP A 51 14.73 22.08 -1.18
CA ASP A 51 13.84 23.07 -1.79
C ASP A 51 13.57 22.78 -3.26
N LYS A 52 14.57 22.33 -4.01
CA LYS A 52 14.38 21.83 -5.39
C LYS A 52 13.52 20.58 -5.42
N LEU A 53 13.71 19.68 -4.44
CA LEU A 53 12.93 18.46 -4.34
C LEU A 53 11.44 18.77 -4.06
N LYS A 54 11.12 19.79 -3.27
CA LYS A 54 9.75 20.28 -3.07
C LYS A 54 9.12 20.79 -4.36
N GLU A 55 9.86 21.57 -5.15
CA GLU A 55 9.39 22.06 -6.45
C GLU A 55 9.08 20.90 -7.41
N VAL A 56 10.01 19.94 -7.51
CA VAL A 56 9.82 18.72 -8.30
C VAL A 56 8.62 17.92 -7.81
N ALA A 57 8.46 17.74 -6.50
CA ALA A 57 7.33 17.06 -5.90
C ALA A 57 6.00 17.73 -6.26
N LYS A 58 5.94 19.07 -6.21
CA LYS A 58 4.77 19.86 -6.59
C LYS A 58 4.42 19.67 -8.07
N VAL A 59 5.40 19.72 -8.97
CA VAL A 59 5.18 19.52 -10.42
C VAL A 59 4.71 18.10 -10.72
N LEU A 60 5.30 17.10 -10.06
CA LEU A 60 4.90 15.70 -10.21
C LEU A 60 3.58 15.38 -9.47
N GLY A 61 3.05 16.29 -8.65
CA GLY A 61 1.84 16.05 -7.85
C GLY A 61 2.04 14.97 -6.79
N MET A 62 3.21 14.94 -6.16
CA MET A 62 3.60 14.00 -5.11
C MET A 62 4.11 14.74 -3.88
N THR A 63 4.18 14.04 -2.74
CA THR A 63 4.90 14.56 -1.57
C THR A 63 6.39 14.28 -1.69
N VAL A 64 7.21 15.07 -0.98
CA VAL A 64 8.66 14.87 -0.93
C VAL A 64 8.99 13.49 -0.35
N GLU A 65 8.25 13.07 0.68
CA GLU A 65 8.36 11.78 1.33
C GLU A 65 8.03 10.65 0.35
N ALA A 66 7.01 10.81 -0.50
CA ALA A 66 6.67 9.82 -1.51
C ALA A 66 7.80 9.61 -2.53
N ILE A 67 8.49 10.69 -2.93
CA ILE A 67 9.65 10.58 -3.82
C ILE A 67 10.83 9.91 -3.10
N LYS A 68 11.11 10.29 -1.85
CA LYS A 68 12.19 9.71 -1.04
C LYS A 68 11.99 8.22 -0.79
N ASN A 69 10.74 7.81 -0.54
CA ASN A 69 10.37 6.42 -0.25
C ASN A 69 9.98 5.62 -1.49
N PHE A 70 10.00 6.22 -2.68
CA PHE A 70 9.68 5.52 -3.91
C PHE A 70 10.61 4.33 -4.12
N SER A 71 10.01 3.16 -4.38
CA SER A 71 10.64 1.92 -4.80
C SER A 71 9.75 1.28 -5.86
N GLU A 72 10.36 0.89 -6.97
CA GLU A 72 9.65 0.22 -8.04
C GLU A 72 9.17 -1.17 -7.60
N GLU A 73 9.94 -1.88 -6.77
CA GLU A 73 9.51 -3.15 -6.20
C GLU A 73 8.27 -2.98 -5.32
N ALA A 74 8.19 -1.90 -4.53
CA ALA A 74 7.03 -1.61 -3.69
C ALA A 74 5.77 -1.35 -4.54
N VAL A 75 5.92 -0.63 -5.67
CA VAL A 75 4.84 -0.35 -6.61
C VAL A 75 4.37 -1.64 -7.30
N ILE A 76 5.29 -2.45 -7.83
CA ILE A 76 4.98 -3.73 -8.47
C ILE A 76 4.31 -4.68 -7.47
N ASN A 77 4.82 -4.77 -6.24
CA ASN A 77 4.23 -5.60 -5.20
C ASN A 77 2.82 -5.13 -4.85
N TYR A 78 2.58 -3.82 -4.78
CA TYR A 78 1.23 -3.27 -4.56
C TYR A 78 0.27 -3.65 -5.69
N PHE A 79 0.68 -3.51 -6.95
CA PHE A 79 -0.16 -3.89 -8.10
C PHE A 79 -0.44 -5.38 -8.17
N ASN A 80 0.57 -6.23 -7.93
CA ASN A 80 0.39 -7.68 -7.86
C ASN A 80 -0.59 -8.06 -6.75
N ASN A 81 -0.45 -7.43 -5.56
CA ASN A 81 -1.40 -7.66 -4.48
C ASN A 81 -2.81 -7.19 -4.84
N ILE A 82 -2.99 -6.04 -5.49
CA ILE A 82 -4.34 -5.60 -5.91
C ILE A 82 -4.96 -6.57 -6.91
N TYR A 83 -4.18 -7.02 -7.90
CA TYR A 83 -4.70 -7.83 -8.99
C TYR A 83 -4.96 -9.28 -8.55
N ASP A 84 -4.05 -9.88 -7.79
CA ASP A 84 -4.22 -11.25 -7.26
C ASP A 84 -5.19 -11.30 -6.07
N ASN A 85 -5.33 -10.21 -5.30
CA ASN A 85 -6.26 -10.10 -4.17
C ASN A 85 -7.40 -9.09 -4.43
N ALA A 86 -7.98 -9.10 -5.63
CA ALA A 86 -9.18 -8.31 -5.93
C ALA A 86 -10.35 -8.57 -4.94
N ALA A 87 -10.33 -9.70 -4.23
CA ALA A 87 -11.29 -10.05 -3.18
C ALA A 87 -10.90 -9.62 -1.74
N PHE A 88 -9.64 -9.22 -1.48
CA PHE A 88 -9.13 -8.94 -0.13
C PHE A 88 -8.55 -7.53 0.01
N ASN A 89 -9.07 -6.54 -0.74
CA ASN A 89 -8.72 -5.15 -0.50
C ASN A 89 -9.32 -4.68 0.85
N LYS A 90 -8.46 -4.77 1.86
CA LYS A 90 -8.55 -4.36 3.26
C LYS A 90 -8.80 -2.85 3.42
N HIS A 91 -10.00 -2.39 3.07
CA HIS A 91 -10.46 -1.05 3.44
C HIS A 91 -11.91 -0.97 3.93
N TYR A 92 -12.60 -2.11 4.09
CA TYR A 92 -13.99 -2.16 4.56
C TYR A 92 -14.23 -2.94 5.86
N ASN A 93 -13.18 -3.42 6.52
CA ASN A 93 -13.32 -4.09 7.81
C ASN A 93 -12.29 -3.55 8.81
N ASP A 94 -12.37 -2.26 9.10
CA ASP A 94 -11.93 -1.72 10.40
C ASP A 94 -12.86 -2.26 11.49
N CYS A 95 -12.90 -3.58 11.66
CA CYS A 95 -13.43 -4.16 12.87
C CYS A 95 -12.42 -3.82 13.98
N THR A 96 -12.84 -3.09 15.00
CA THR A 96 -12.05 -2.88 16.23
C THR A 96 -11.90 -4.16 17.06
N PHE A 97 -12.30 -5.30 16.50
CA PHE A 97 -12.28 -6.63 17.07
C PHE A 97 -11.77 -7.62 16.03
N ASN A 98 -11.12 -8.69 16.46
CA ASN A 98 -10.70 -9.77 15.58
C ASN A 98 -11.94 -10.56 15.11
N PRO A 99 -12.24 -10.62 13.79
CA PRO A 99 -13.41 -11.34 13.29
C PRO A 99 -13.42 -12.82 13.64
N LEU A 100 -12.25 -13.46 13.76
CA LEU A 100 -12.15 -14.86 14.15
C LEU A 100 -12.70 -15.10 15.57
N ASP A 101 -12.47 -14.17 16.49
CA ASP A 101 -12.99 -14.28 17.86
C ASP A 101 -14.52 -14.25 17.86
N LYS A 102 -15.15 -13.45 16.98
CA LYS A 102 -16.60 -13.42 16.83
C LYS A 102 -17.18 -14.67 16.18
N VAL A 103 -16.43 -15.31 15.29
CA VAL A 103 -16.83 -16.60 14.72
C VAL A 103 -16.79 -17.68 15.79
N VAL A 104 -15.74 -17.72 16.62
CA VAL A 104 -15.64 -18.66 17.75
C VAL A 104 -16.78 -18.47 18.75
N GLU A 105 -17.06 -17.22 19.14
CA GLU A 105 -18.19 -16.89 20.03
C GLU A 105 -19.55 -17.37 19.48
N LEU A 106 -19.74 -17.28 18.15
CA LEU A 106 -20.93 -17.78 17.47
C LEU A 106 -21.05 -19.31 17.56
N TYR A 107 -19.94 -20.03 17.36
CA TYR A 107 -19.90 -21.49 17.48
C TYR A 107 -20.17 -21.96 18.91
N GLU A 108 -19.59 -21.30 19.91
CA GLU A 108 -19.84 -21.63 21.33
C GLU A 108 -21.32 -21.50 21.68
N ARG A 109 -21.98 -20.42 21.24
CA ARG A 109 -23.42 -20.21 21.43
C ARG A 109 -24.26 -21.25 20.70
N LEU A 110 -23.86 -21.64 19.48
CA LEU A 110 -24.57 -22.65 18.71
C LEU A 110 -24.47 -24.03 19.39
N VAL A 111 -23.28 -24.40 19.88
CA VAL A 111 -23.08 -25.62 20.65
C VAL A 111 -23.93 -25.63 21.92
N GLN A 112 -24.02 -24.49 22.61
CA GLN A 112 -24.88 -24.38 23.80
C GLN A 112 -26.37 -24.55 23.45
N ALA A 113 -26.84 -23.89 22.37
CA ALA A 113 -28.22 -24.02 21.93
C ALA A 113 -28.60 -25.46 21.56
N GLU A 114 -27.68 -26.21 20.92
CA GLU A 114 -27.88 -27.63 20.62
C GLU A 114 -27.95 -28.48 21.90
N LYS A 115 -27.11 -28.21 22.90
CA LYS A 115 -27.17 -28.89 24.21
C LYS A 115 -28.49 -28.62 24.93
N ASP A 116 -28.92 -27.36 25.01
CA ASP A 116 -30.16 -26.98 25.69
C ASP A 116 -31.39 -27.62 25.01
N LYS A 117 -31.38 -27.70 23.68
CA LYS A 117 -32.42 -28.37 22.90
C LYS A 117 -32.44 -29.88 23.18
N ASN A 118 -31.28 -30.52 23.24
CA ASN A 118 -31.20 -31.94 23.56
C ASN A 118 -31.68 -32.24 24.98
N GLU A 119 -31.29 -31.42 25.97
CA GLU A 119 -31.76 -31.56 27.34
C GLU A 119 -33.28 -31.38 27.46
N TYR A 120 -33.84 -30.41 26.72
CA TYR A 120 -35.29 -30.23 26.65
C TYR A 120 -35.99 -31.46 26.04
N LEU A 121 -35.44 -32.02 24.96
CA LEU A 121 -35.96 -33.24 24.34
C LEU A 121 -35.87 -34.45 25.27
N GLU A 122 -34.76 -34.62 25.99
CA GLU A 122 -34.59 -35.67 27.01
C GLU A 122 -35.62 -35.54 28.14
N LYS A 123 -35.87 -34.31 28.63
CA LYS A 123 -36.92 -34.05 29.62
C LYS A 123 -38.32 -34.38 29.11
N LEU A 124 -38.60 -34.18 27.82
CA LEU A 124 -39.88 -34.57 27.22
C LEU A 124 -40.00 -36.09 27.07
N LEU A 125 -38.92 -36.77 26.68
CA LEU A 125 -38.88 -38.22 26.56
C LEU A 125 -39.02 -38.91 27.93
N ASN A 126 -38.39 -38.38 28.98
CA ASN A 126 -38.45 -38.93 30.34
C ASN A 126 -39.77 -38.64 31.08
N LYS A 127 -40.67 -37.84 30.49
CA LYS A 127 -42.02 -37.57 31.01
C LYS A 127 -43.10 -38.48 30.40
N LYS A 128 -42.72 -39.38 29.48
CA LYS A 128 -43.57 -40.43 28.93
C LYS A 128 -43.36 -41.72 29.69
#